data_AF-A0A947B754-F1
#
_entry.id   AF-A0A947B754-F1
#
_cell.length_a   1.000
_cell.length_b   1.000
_cell.length_c   1.000
_cell.angle_alpha   90.00
_cell.angle_beta   90.00
_cell.angle_gamma   90.00
#
_symmetry.space_group_name_H-M   'P 1'
#
loop_
_entity.id
_entity.type
_entity.pdbx_description
1 polymer ?
#
loop_
_entity_poly.entity_id
_entity_poly.type
_entity_poly.pdbx_seq_one_letter_code
_entity_poly.pdbx_strand_id
1 'polypeptide(L)'
;YYTDDPGRGVVIHYLHLSDSKENRIVSYPIHRLPETLEEFRDSIVKVVGDLKQKIDRTKYRFESASDRHPEVWSYFDFLYFSTITQTTVGYGDILPNSTTIRMFVMSQALIGLVLFVVVINLSVNAFVISH
;
A
#
# COMPACT_ATOMS: atom_id res chain seq x y z
N TYR A 1 -32.38 -0.42 27.16
CA TYR A 1 -32.96 -1.37 28.13
C TYR A 1 -31.88 -2.37 28.52
N TYR A 2 -31.75 -2.64 29.82
CA TYR A 2 -30.83 -3.62 30.41
C TYR A 2 -31.07 -5.00 29.78
N THR A 3 -30.02 -5.68 29.33
CA THR A 3 -30.07 -7.13 29.07
C THR A 3 -29.38 -7.80 30.26
N ASP A 4 -30.16 -8.39 31.15
CA ASP A 4 -29.66 -9.28 32.21
C ASP A 4 -29.20 -10.58 31.54
N ASP A 5 -27.92 -10.66 31.18
CA ASP A 5 -27.25 -11.93 30.92
C ASP A 5 -26.23 -12.15 32.05
N PRO A 6 -26.53 -12.99 33.06
CA PRO A 6 -25.78 -13.06 34.32
C PRO A 6 -24.43 -13.81 34.20
N GLY A 7 -23.95 -14.09 32.98
CA GLY A 7 -22.76 -14.92 32.75
C GLY A 7 -21.53 -14.20 32.20
N ARG A 8 -21.66 -12.98 31.65
CA ARG A 8 -20.53 -12.21 31.07
C ARG A 8 -20.82 -10.72 31.21
N GLY A 9 -20.05 -10.01 32.01
CA GLY A 9 -20.22 -8.58 32.31
C GLY A 9 -19.93 -7.64 31.14
N VAL A 10 -20.64 -7.79 30.02
CA VAL A 10 -20.54 -6.90 28.85
C VAL A 10 -21.89 -6.24 28.61
N VAL A 11 -22.10 -5.08 29.23
CA VAL A 11 -23.30 -4.26 28.99
C VAL A 11 -23.09 -3.46 27.71
N ILE A 12 -23.81 -3.82 26.65
CA ILE A 12 -23.75 -3.12 25.36
C ILE A 12 -24.78 -1.99 25.37
N HIS A 13 -24.30 -0.74 25.34
CA HIS A 13 -25.14 0.44 25.21
C HIS A 13 -25.41 0.72 23.72
N TYR A 14 -26.65 1.00 23.36
CA TYR A 14 -27.04 1.33 21.98
C TYR A 14 -27.37 2.83 21.88
N LEU A 15 -26.75 3.52 20.91
CA LEU A 15 -27.19 4.86 20.52
C LEU A 15 -28.33 4.72 19.53
N HIS A 16 -29.50 5.27 19.89
CA HIS A 16 -30.63 5.39 18.99
C HIS A 16 -30.56 6.74 18.28
N LEU A 17 -30.34 6.71 16.97
CA LEU A 17 -30.41 7.90 16.13
C LEU A 17 -31.62 7.75 15.20
N SER A 18 -32.45 8.78 15.14
CA SER A 18 -33.55 8.85 14.18
C SER A 18 -32.98 9.31 12.84
N ASP A 19 -33.03 8.45 11.83
CA ASP A 19 -32.63 8.84 10.49
C ASP A 19 -33.73 9.71 9.86
N SER A 20 -33.40 10.99 9.65
CA SER A 20 -34.31 12.02 9.15
C SER A 20 -34.91 11.71 7.77
N LYS A 21 -34.32 10.80 6.99
CA LYS A 21 -34.82 10.48 5.65
C LYS A 21 -35.89 9.39 5.63
N GLU A 22 -35.96 8.56 6.68
CA GLU A 22 -36.78 7.34 6.64
C GLU A 22 -37.64 7.12 7.90
N ASN A 23 -37.55 8.02 8.90
CA ASN A 23 -38.26 7.92 10.19
C ASN A 23 -38.13 6.54 10.85
N ARG A 24 -36.96 5.91 10.68
CA ARG A 24 -36.61 4.61 11.25
C ARG A 24 -35.62 4.83 12.38
N ILE A 25 -35.85 4.14 13.49
CA ILE A 25 -34.92 4.10 14.62
C ILE A 25 -33.82 3.09 14.26
N VAL A 26 -32.62 3.59 13.99
CA VAL A 26 -31.44 2.74 13.77
C VAL A 26 -30.65 2.68 15.08
N SER A 27 -30.34 1.46 15.52
CA SER A 27 -29.64 1.21 16.78
C SER A 27 -28.21 0.76 16.49
N TYR A 28 -27.23 1.54 16.93
CA TYR A 28 -25.82 1.19 16.73
C TYR A 28 -25.21 0.68 18.05
N PRO A 29 -24.58 -0.50 18.08
CA PRO A 29 -23.91 -1.00 19.27
C PRO A 29 -22.67 -0.13 19.56
N ILE A 30 -22.61 0.49 20.74
CA ILE A 30 -21.39 1.12 21.23
C ILE A 30 -20.57 0.04 21.92
N HIS A 31 -19.41 -0.28 21.35
CA HIS A 31 -18.41 -1.07 22.04
C HIS A 31 -17.97 -0.32 23.30
N ARG A 32 -18.14 -0.93 24.49
CA ARG A 32 -17.55 -0.41 25.73
C ARG A 32 -16.03 -0.26 25.52
N LEU A 33 -15.48 0.87 25.97
CA LEU A 33 -14.04 1.01 26.09
C LEU A 33 -13.56 0.05 27.19
N PRO A 34 -12.41 -0.61 27.02
CA PRO A 34 -11.92 -1.60 27.99
C PRO A 34 -11.76 -0.93 29.36
N GLU A 35 -12.43 -1.48 30.39
CA GLU A 35 -12.45 -0.89 31.74
C GLU A 35 -11.24 -1.36 32.57
N THR A 36 -10.54 -2.42 32.14
CA THR A 36 -9.39 -3.01 32.86
C THR A 36 -8.12 -3.10 32.00
N LEU A 37 -6.95 -3.07 32.65
CA LEU A 37 -5.64 -3.15 31.98
C LEU A 37 -5.42 -4.49 31.25
N GLU A 38 -6.01 -5.57 31.76
CA GLU A 38 -5.90 -6.90 31.16
C GLU A 38 -6.67 -6.97 29.83
N GLU A 39 -7.89 -6.44 29.79
CA GLU A 39 -8.70 -6.35 28.56
C GLU A 39 -8.10 -5.40 27.54
N PHE A 40 -7.49 -4.30 28.01
CA PHE A 40 -6.75 -3.39 27.14
C PHE A 40 -5.50 -4.05 26.56
N ARG A 41 -4.72 -4.77 27.38
CA ARG A 41 -3.55 -5.54 26.91
C ARG A 41 -3.94 -6.52 25.83
N ASP A 42 -5.00 -7.30 26.06
CA ASP A 42 -5.44 -8.32 25.11
C ASP A 42 -5.99 -7.70 23.81
N SER A 43 -6.62 -6.53 23.90
CA SER A 43 -7.04 -5.74 22.74
C SER A 43 -5.85 -5.26 21.91
N ILE A 44 -4.77 -4.80 22.55
CA ILE A 44 -3.55 -4.36 21.86
C ILE A 44 -2.83 -5.54 21.21
N VAL A 45 -2.67 -6.65 21.92
CA VAL A 45 -2.03 -7.86 21.38
C VAL A 45 -2.78 -8.37 20.15
N LYS A 46 -4.12 -8.35 20.19
CA LYS A 46 -4.97 -8.72 19.06
C LYS A 46 -4.81 -7.78 17.87
N VAL A 47 -4.85 -6.47 18.08
CA VAL A 47 -4.67 -5.47 17.01
C VAL A 47 -3.29 -5.60 16.37
N VAL A 48 -2.23 -5.77 17.18
CA VAL A 48 -0.87 -5.97 16.68
C VAL A 48 -0.76 -7.28 15.89
N GLY A 49 -1.41 -8.35 16.34
CA GLY A 49 -1.51 -9.61 15.64
C GLY A 49 -2.21 -9.47 14.28
N ASP A 50 -3.36 -8.80 14.25
CA ASP A 50 -4.14 -8.56 13.03
C ASP A 50 -3.36 -7.68 12.03
N LEU A 51 -2.58 -6.71 12.51
CA LEU A 51 -1.73 -5.87 11.68
C LEU A 51 -0.56 -6.66 11.08
N LYS A 52 0.16 -7.45 11.90
CA LYS A 52 1.22 -8.34 11.40
C LYS A 52 0.68 -9.29 10.34
N GLN A 53 -0.48 -9.89 10.61
CA GLN A 53 -1.11 -10.79 9.67
C GLN A 53 -1.51 -10.09 8.35
N LYS A 54 -2.02 -8.85 8.40
CA LYS A 54 -2.33 -8.07 7.19
C LYS A 54 -1.07 -7.72 6.39
N ILE A 55 0.01 -7.36 7.08
CA ILE A 55 1.30 -7.05 6.46
C ILE A 55 1.88 -8.29 5.78
N ASP A 56 1.94 -9.40 6.51
CA ASP A 56 2.47 -10.67 5.99
C ASP A 56 1.62 -11.17 4.81
N ARG A 57 0.29 -11.13 4.94
CA ARG A 57 -0.62 -11.53 3.86
C ARG A 57 -0.42 -10.68 2.61
N THR A 58 -0.15 -9.38 2.76
CA THR A 58 0.14 -8.49 1.63
C THR A 58 1.45 -8.90 0.97
N LYS A 59 2.52 -9.09 1.75
CA LYS A 59 3.83 -9.53 1.25
C LYS A 59 3.75 -10.87 0.53
N TYR A 60 3.11 -11.87 1.13
CA TYR A 60 2.89 -13.18 0.51
C TYR A 60 2.03 -13.07 -0.75
N ARG A 61 1.03 -12.18 -0.82
CA ARG A 61 0.25 -11.97 -2.05
C ARG A 61 1.10 -11.37 -3.17
N PHE A 62 2.04 -10.48 -2.89
CA PHE A 62 2.96 -9.97 -3.91
C PHE A 62 3.91 -11.07 -4.40
N GLU A 63 4.54 -11.80 -3.48
CA GLU A 63 5.47 -12.90 -3.82
C GLU A 63 4.74 -14.05 -4.54
N SER A 64 3.56 -14.45 -4.06
CA SER A 64 2.78 -15.54 -4.68
C SER A 64 1.96 -15.12 -5.90
N ALA A 65 1.74 -13.82 -6.14
CA ALA A 65 1.24 -13.33 -7.44
C ALA A 65 2.34 -13.37 -8.50
N SER A 66 3.57 -13.04 -8.10
CA SER A 66 4.76 -13.22 -8.95
C SER A 66 4.99 -14.69 -9.32
N ASP A 67 4.70 -15.63 -8.40
CA ASP A 67 4.97 -17.06 -8.59
C ASP A 67 3.84 -17.82 -9.33
N ARG A 68 2.57 -17.43 -9.13
CA ARG A 68 1.41 -18.13 -9.75
C ARG A 68 1.03 -17.65 -11.14
N HIS A 69 1.54 -16.49 -11.56
CA HIS A 69 1.32 -15.93 -12.88
C HIS A 69 2.69 -15.51 -13.44
N PRO A 70 3.29 -16.27 -14.38
CA PRO A 70 4.53 -15.87 -15.03
C PRO A 70 4.43 -14.53 -15.80
N GLU A 71 3.22 -13.95 -15.89
CA GLU A 71 2.95 -12.63 -16.48
C GLU A 71 2.98 -11.45 -15.47
N VAL A 72 3.12 -11.72 -14.16
CA VAL A 72 3.24 -10.63 -13.16
C VAL A 72 4.69 -10.18 -13.13
N TRP A 73 4.96 -9.08 -13.85
CA TRP A 73 6.27 -8.44 -13.90
C TRP A 73 6.84 -8.19 -12.50
N SER A 74 8.04 -8.69 -12.27
CA SER A 74 8.80 -8.46 -11.06
C SER A 74 9.36 -7.03 -11.04
N TYR A 75 9.81 -6.58 -9.87
CA TYR A 75 10.50 -5.29 -9.76
C TYR A 75 11.71 -5.17 -10.69
N PHE A 76 12.45 -6.27 -10.89
CA PHE A 76 13.60 -6.31 -11.78
C PHE A 76 13.22 -6.16 -13.25
N ASP A 77 12.06 -6.67 -13.66
CA ASP A 77 11.58 -6.51 -15.03
C ASP A 77 11.22 -5.06 -15.35
N PHE A 78 10.67 -4.33 -14.37
CA PHE A 78 10.43 -2.89 -14.51
C PHE A 78 11.72 -2.08 -14.58
N LEU A 79 12.75 -2.45 -13.78
CA LEU A 79 14.07 -1.84 -13.87
C LEU A 79 14.74 -2.12 -15.22
N TYR A 80 14.65 -3.36 -15.69
CA TYR A 80 15.14 -3.75 -17.01
C TYR A 80 14.45 -2.92 -18.10
N PHE A 81 13.11 -2.86 -18.12
CA PHE A 81 12.34 -2.05 -19.06
C PHE A 81 12.73 -0.56 -19.01
N SER A 82 12.84 0.02 -17.82
CA SER A 82 13.26 1.42 -17.66
C SER A 82 14.67 1.65 -18.19
N THR A 83 15.59 0.72 -17.94
CA THR A 83 16.99 0.81 -18.39
C THR A 83 17.08 0.76 -19.91
N ILE A 84 16.48 -0.24 -20.55
CA ILE A 84 16.52 -0.40 -22.03
C ILE A 84 15.78 0.72 -22.76
N THR A 85 14.76 1.31 -22.13
CA THR A 85 14.04 2.47 -22.66
C THR A 85 14.91 3.72 -22.58
N GLN A 86 15.59 3.92 -21.45
CA GLN A 86 16.46 5.06 -21.22
C GLN A 86 17.73 5.02 -22.07
N THR A 87 18.28 3.83 -22.31
CA THR A 87 19.40 3.62 -23.25
C THR A 87 18.95 3.57 -24.71
N THR A 88 17.66 3.75 -24.98
CA THR A 88 17.06 3.70 -26.33
C THR A 88 17.24 2.38 -27.08
N VAL A 89 17.59 1.29 -26.38
CA VAL A 89 17.73 -0.05 -26.95
C VAL A 89 16.36 -0.60 -27.34
N GLY A 90 15.39 -0.50 -26.43
CA GLY A 90 13.97 -0.75 -26.70
C GLY A 90 13.66 -2.08 -27.40
N TYR A 91 14.02 -3.23 -26.81
CA TYR A 91 13.75 -4.56 -27.40
C TYR A 91 12.26 -4.82 -27.70
N GLY A 92 11.35 -4.14 -27.00
CA GLY A 92 9.90 -4.21 -27.25
C GLY A 92 9.23 -5.47 -26.70
N ASP A 93 9.92 -6.21 -25.84
CA ASP A 93 9.43 -7.36 -25.07
C ASP A 93 8.46 -6.94 -23.95
N ILE A 94 8.70 -5.77 -23.34
CA ILE A 94 7.84 -5.15 -22.33
C ILE A 94 7.30 -3.85 -22.90
N LEU A 95 5.96 -3.73 -22.99
CA LEU A 95 5.30 -2.56 -23.57
C LEU A 95 4.23 -1.97 -22.63
N PRO A 96 4.13 -0.64 -22.54
CA PRO A 96 3.10 -0.01 -21.75
C PRO A 96 1.72 -0.16 -22.43
N ASN A 97 0.87 -0.98 -21.82
CA ASN A 97 -0.48 -1.30 -22.33
C ASN A 97 -1.54 -0.23 -21.99
N SER A 98 -1.20 0.76 -21.16
CA SER A 98 -2.12 1.82 -20.74
C SER A 98 -1.62 3.21 -21.16
N THR A 99 -2.53 4.08 -21.59
CA THR A 99 -2.26 5.47 -21.97
C THR A 99 -1.58 6.25 -20.85
N THR A 100 -1.99 6.04 -19.60
CA THR A 100 -1.39 6.72 -18.43
C THR A 100 0.07 6.31 -18.25
N ILE A 101 0.36 5.02 -18.40
CA ILE A 101 1.73 4.48 -18.27
C ILE A 101 2.60 4.99 -19.42
N ARG A 102 2.07 5.04 -20.66
CA ARG A 102 2.78 5.62 -21.80
C ARG A 102 3.21 7.06 -21.54
N MET A 103 2.33 7.90 -21.00
CA MET A 103 2.69 9.28 -20.64
C MET A 103 3.79 9.33 -19.58
N PHE A 104 3.76 8.44 -18.59
CA PHE A 104 4.79 8.35 -17.57
C PHE A 104 6.15 7.87 -18.11
N VAL A 105 6.15 6.90 -19.02
CA VAL A 105 7.38 6.42 -19.68
C VAL A 105 7.99 7.54 -20.55
N MET A 106 7.16 8.29 -21.27
CA MET A 106 7.62 9.43 -22.08
C MET A 106 8.23 10.53 -21.21
N SER A 107 7.60 10.86 -20.07
CA SER A 107 8.16 11.86 -19.15
C SER A 107 9.44 11.35 -18.48
N GLN A 108 9.50 10.07 -18.11
CA GLN A 108 10.71 9.42 -17.60
C GLN A 108 11.86 9.53 -18.61
N ALA A 109 11.63 9.28 -19.90
CA ALA A 109 12.69 9.36 -20.90
C ALA A 109 13.30 10.76 -21.01
N LEU A 110 12.46 11.81 -20.97
CA LEU A 110 12.90 13.21 -21.00
C LEU A 110 13.66 13.61 -19.74
N ILE A 111 13.13 13.29 -18.55
CA ILE A 111 13.75 13.61 -17.27
C ILE A 111 15.09 12.87 -17.14
N GLY A 112 15.11 11.57 -17.50
CA GLY A 112 16.31 10.76 -17.48
C GLY A 112 17.41 11.38 -18.35
N LEU A 113 17.10 11.82 -19.57
CA LEU A 113 18.09 12.43 -20.47
C LEU A 113 18.77 13.66 -19.86
N VAL A 114 17.99 14.55 -19.24
CA VAL A 114 18.53 15.73 -18.55
C VAL A 114 19.45 15.32 -17.40
N LEU A 115 19.03 14.34 -16.59
CA LEU A 115 19.84 13.83 -15.49
C LEU A 115 21.14 13.17 -15.99
N PHE A 116 21.11 12.41 -17.09
CA PHE A 116 22.30 11.81 -17.69
C PHE A 116 23.34 12.88 -18.06
N VAL A 117 22.91 13.97 -18.68
CA VAL A 117 23.80 15.08 -19.06
C VAL A 117 24.43 15.73 -17.83
N VAL A 118 23.63 15.98 -16.78
CA VAL A 118 24.13 16.58 -15.53
C VAL A 118 25.14 15.65 -14.85
N VAL A 119 24.85 14.35 -14.76
CA VAL A 119 25.77 13.37 -14.16
C VAL A 119 27.09 13.30 -14.91
N ILE A 120 27.06 13.29 -16.24
CA ILE A 120 28.27 13.31 -17.06
C ILE A 120 29.07 14.60 -16.81
N ASN A 121 28.40 15.75 -16.82
CA ASN A 121 29.07 17.04 -16.58
C ASN A 121 29.73 17.11 -15.20
N LEU A 122 29.02 16.67 -14.15
CA LEU A 122 29.55 16.61 -12.79
C LEU A 122 30.73 15.65 -12.68
N SER A 123 30.63 14.47 -13.32
CA SER A 123 31.70 13.46 -13.31
C SER A 123 32.96 13.96 -14.00
N VAL A 124 32.82 14.64 -15.15
CA VAL A 124 33.94 15.25 -15.86
C VAL A 124 34.53 16.40 -15.05
N ASN A 125 33.71 17.28 -14.48
CA ASN A 125 34.19 18.38 -13.65
C ASN A 125 34.96 17.88 -12.43
N ALA A 126 34.45 16.84 -11.75
CA ALA A 126 35.14 16.21 -10.64
C ALA A 126 36.49 15.61 -11.06
N PHE A 127 36.53 14.94 -12.22
CA PHE A 127 37.76 14.39 -12.78
C PHE A 127 38.81 15.48 -13.10
N VAL A 128 38.38 16.59 -13.70
CA VAL A 128 39.24 17.73 -14.02
C VAL A 128 39.77 18.41 -12.77
N ILE A 129 38.95 18.60 -11.73
CA ILE A 129 39.41 19.19 -10.45
C ILE A 129 40.41 18.27 -9.73
N SER A 130 40.30 16.95 -9.95
CA SER A 130 41.16 15.96 -9.31
C SER A 130 42.55 15.79 -9.95
N HIS A 131 42.79 16.34 -11.15
CA HIS A 131 44.06 16.28 -11.88
C HIS A 131 44.64 17.68 -12.07
#